data_AF-K1LCJ5-F1
#
_entry.id   AF-K1LCJ5-F1
#
_cell.length_a   1.000
_cell.length_b   1.000
_cell.length_c   1.000
_cell.angle_alpha   90.00
_cell.angle_beta   90.00
_cell.angle_gamma   90.00
#
_symmetry.space_group_name_H-M   'P 1'
#
loop_
_entity.id
_entity.type
_entity.pdbx_description
1 polymer ?
#
loop_
_entity_poly.entity_id
_entity_poly.type
_entity_poly.pdbx_seq_one_letter_code
_entity_poly.pdbx_strand_id
1 'polypeptide(L)' 'MTLLKIILLIVGLAFLTFGYLIYFKKQYHLINGFESAFKAGRKTAADADKVGRVELILGGVCLLGWIYLMVFK' A
#
# COMPACT_ATOMS: atom_id res chain seq x y z
N MET A 1 -5.73 -8.36 22.85
CA MET A 1 -4.80 -7.61 21.97
C MET A 1 -4.32 -8.41 20.76
N THR A 2 -4.29 -9.75 20.82
CA THR A 2 -3.80 -10.61 19.73
C THR A 2 -4.51 -10.40 18.40
N LEU A 3 -5.85 -10.27 18.39
CA LEU A 3 -6.62 -10.02 17.17
C LEU A 3 -6.19 -8.72 16.47
N LEU A 4 -6.02 -7.62 17.21
CA LEU A 4 -5.54 -6.35 16.67
C LEU A 4 -4.13 -6.48 16.07
N LYS A 5 -3.23 -7.21 16.75
CA LYS A 5 -1.88 -7.48 16.23
C LYS A 5 -1.97 -8.24 14.89
N ILE A 6 -2.80 -9.27 14.80
CA ILE A 6 -2.98 -10.02 13.54
C ILE A 6 -3.52 -9.12 12.43
N ILE A 7 -4.54 -8.29 12.71
CA ILE A 7 -5.11 -7.36 11.73
C ILE A 7 -4.05 -6.38 11.24
N LEU A 8 -3.29 -5.74 12.13
CA LEU A 8 -2.26 -4.77 11.76
C LEU A 8 -1.17 -5.40 10.89
N LEU A 9 -0.77 -6.64 11.21
CA LEU A 9 0.22 -7.36 10.42
C LEU A 9 -0.30 -7.64 9.01
N ILE A 10 -1.50 -8.21 8.88
CA ILE A 10 -2.09 -8.55 7.58
C ILE A 10 -2.31 -7.29 6.74
N VAL A 11 -2.89 -6.24 7.34
CA VAL A 11 -3.14 -4.97 6.65
C VAL A 11 -1.84 -4.29 6.24
N GLY A 12 -0.85 -4.26 7.14
CA GLY A 12 0.46 -3.67 6.85
C GLY A 12 1.17 -4.37 5.70
N LEU A 13 1.18 -5.71 5.70
CA LEU A 13 1.76 -6.51 4.62
C LEU A 13 1.01 -6.33 3.30
N ALA A 14 -0.32 -6.25 3.33
CA ALA A 14 -1.12 -6.01 2.13
C ALA A 14 -0.75 -4.66 1.49
N PHE A 15 -0.75 -3.58 2.26
CA PHE A 15 -0.39 -2.25 1.77
C PHE A 15 1.05 -2.17 1.26
N LEU A 16 2.02 -2.79 1.96
CA LEU A 16 3.40 -2.84 1.46
C LEU A 16 3.51 -3.61 0.14
N THR A 17 2.77 -4.71 0.01
CA THR A 17 2.77 -5.51 -1.22
C THR A 17 2.19 -4.72 -2.38
N PHE A 18 0.99 -4.14 -2.24
CA PHE A 18 0.39 -3.31 -3.29
C PHE A 18 1.25 -2.09 -3.62
N GLY A 19 1.72 -1.37 -2.60
CA GLY A 19 2.59 -0.22 -2.77
C GLY A 19 3.90 -0.57 -3.49
N TYR A 20 4.51 -1.73 -3.19
CA TYR A 20 5.70 -2.21 -3.89
C TYR A 20 5.41 -2.53 -5.36
N LEU A 21 4.33 -3.26 -5.62
CA LEU A 21 3.94 -3.64 -6.98
C LEU A 21 3.59 -2.42 -7.84
N ILE A 22 2.90 -1.44 -7.28
CA ILE A 22 2.52 -0.20 -7.98
C ILE A 22 3.75 0.70 -8.18
N TYR A 23 4.49 1.03 -7.11
CA TYR A 23 5.54 2.03 -7.19
C TYR A 23 6.84 1.53 -7.86
N PHE A 24 7.27 0.30 -7.53
CA PHE A 24 8.55 -0.24 -8.04
C PHE A 24 8.35 -1.14 -9.26
N LYS A 25 7.33 -2.00 -9.28
CA LYS A 25 7.05 -2.89 -10.42
C LYS A 25 6.15 -2.27 -11.49
N LYS A 26 5.66 -1.05 -11.26
CA LYS A 26 4.80 -0.30 -12.20
C LYS A 26 3.53 -1.07 -12.61
N GLN A 27 3.03 -1.93 -11.71
CA GLN A 27 1.80 -2.70 -11.94
C GLN A 27 0.56 -1.84 -11.70
N TYR A 28 0.38 -0.80 -12.51
CA TYR A 28 -0.68 0.19 -12.31
C TYR A 28 -2.10 -0.35 -12.52
N HIS A 29 -2.24 -1.53 -13.14
CA HIS A 29 -3.53 -2.22 -13.28
C HIS A 29 -4.15 -2.61 -11.92
N LEU A 30 -3.33 -2.68 -10.85
CA LEU A 30 -3.81 -2.88 -9.49
C LEU A 30 -4.61 -1.69 -8.95
N ILE A 31 -4.43 -0.50 -9.54
CA ILE A 31 -5.22 0.68 -9.20
C ILE A 31 -6.52 0.63 -10.00
N ASN A 32 -7.64 0.54 -9.31
CA ASN A 32 -8.93 0.36 -9.94
C ASN A 32 -9.25 1.50 -10.94
N GLY A 33 -9.63 1.12 -12.16
CA GLY A 33 -9.93 2.06 -13.26
C GLY A 33 -8.74 2.92 -13.74
N PHE A 34 -7.52 2.63 -13.30
CA PHE A 34 -6.36 3.43 -13.69
C PHE A 34 -6.01 3.25 -15.17
N GLU A 35 -6.01 2.03 -15.68
CA GLU A 35 -5.57 1.76 -17.05
C GLU A 35 -6.48 2.44 -18.10
N SER A 36 -7.80 2.44 -17.87
CA SER A 36 -8.75 3.15 -18.73
C SER A 36 -8.57 4.67 -18.64
N ALA A 37 -8.31 5.21 -17.45
CA ALA A 37 -8.02 6.63 -17.27
C ALA A 37 -6.68 7.05 -17.88
N PHE A 38 -5.67 6.17 -17.81
CA PHE A 38 -4.35 6.38 -18.40
C PHE A 38 -4.42 6.39 -19.93
N LYS A 39 -5.11 5.41 -20.55
CA LYS A 39 -5.35 5.37 -22.00
C LYS A 39 -6.14 6.59 -22.50
N ALA A 40 -7.06 7.11 -21.67
CA ALA A 40 -7.82 8.32 -21.97
C ALA A 40 -7.04 9.64 -21.70
N GLY A 41 -5.76 9.57 -21.30
CA GLY A 41 -4.94 10.75 -20.97
C GLY A 41 -5.36 11.50 -19.70
N ARG A 42 -6.27 10.94 -18.89
CA ARG A 42 -6.80 11.56 -17.66
C ARG A 42 -5.94 11.32 -16.42
N LYS A 43 -5.06 10.31 -16.45
CA LYS A 43 -4.09 10.00 -15.41
C LYS A 43 -2.72 9.76 -16.02
N THR A 44 -1.68 10.01 -15.24
CA THR A 44 -0.29 9.80 -15.61
C THR A 44 0.37 8.72 -14.75
N ALA A 45 1.52 8.21 -15.19
CA ALA A 45 2.33 7.31 -14.39
C ALA A 45 2.73 7.92 -13.03
N ALA A 46 2.95 9.24 -12.97
CA ALA A 46 3.24 9.95 -11.74
C ALA A 46 2.08 9.88 -10.73
N ASP A 47 0.83 9.79 -11.20
CA ASP A 47 -0.34 9.64 -10.33
C ASP A 47 -0.40 8.24 -9.72
N ALA A 48 -0.10 7.19 -10.50
CA ALA A 48 0.04 5.84 -9.95
C ALA A 48 1.20 5.75 -8.95
N ASP A 49 2.33 6.40 -9.25
CA ASP A 49 3.48 6.42 -8.37
C ASP A 49 3.18 7.11 -7.03
N LYS A 50 2.33 8.15 -7.03
CA LYS A 50 1.83 8.75 -5.79
C LYS A 50 1.00 7.75 -4.99
N VAL A 51 0.10 6.99 -5.63
CA VAL A 51 -0.71 5.97 -4.95
C VAL A 51 0.18 4.90 -4.32
N GLY A 52 1.12 4.33 -5.08
CA GLY A 52 2.01 3.29 -4.55
C GLY A 52 2.87 3.78 -3.38
N ARG A 53 3.36 5.03 -3.41
CA ARG A 53 4.07 5.63 -2.26
C ARG A 53 3.18 5.76 -1.03
N VAL A 54 1.94 6.20 -1.20
CA VAL A 54 1.00 6.31 -0.08
C VAL A 54 0.74 4.94 0.53
N GLU A 55 0.53 3.91 -0.28
CA GLU A 55 0.36 2.53 0.20
C GLU A 55 1.61 2.04 0.96
N LEU A 56 2.81 2.31 0.46
CA LEU A 56 4.05 1.96 1.18
C LEU A 56 4.14 2.64 2.55
N ILE A 57 3.78 3.93 2.64
CA ILE A 57 3.79 4.67 3.90
C ILE A 57 2.75 4.10 4.88
N LEU A 58 1.52 3.85 4.42
CA LEU A 58 0.47 3.26 5.24
C LEU A 58 0.87 1.87 5.75
N GLY A 59 1.42 1.04 4.88
CA GLY A 59 1.92 -0.28 5.24
C GLY A 59 3.05 -0.22 6.27
N GLY A 60 4.00 0.71 6.10
CA GLY A 60 5.07 0.96 7.06
C GLY A 60 4.56 1.41 8.43
N VAL A 61 3.61 2.34 8.47
CA VAL A 61 2.97 2.80 9.72
C VAL A 61 2.24 1.66 10.42
N CYS A 62 1.51 0.83 9.68
CA CYS A 62 0.85 -0.36 10.25
C CYS A 62 1.84 -1.35 10.86
N LEU A 63 2.96 -1.63 10.18
CA LEU A 63 4.00 -2.52 10.72
C LEU A 63 4.69 -1.94 11.95
N LEU A 64 4.98 -0.64 11.97
CA LEU A 64 5.55 0.02 13.15
C LEU A 64 4.59 -0.04 14.35
N GLY A 65 3.30 0.20 14.11
CA GLY A 65 2.27 0.02 15.13
C GLY A 65 2.17 -1.43 15.61
N TRP A 66 2.29 -2.40 14.71
CA TRP A 66 2.35 -3.81 15.06
C TRP A 66 3.55 -4.17 15.93
N ILE A 67 4.76 -3.71 15.56
CA ILE A 67 6.00 -3.93 16.33
C ILE A 67 5.86 -3.31 17.71
N TYR A 68 5.38 -2.07 17.80
CA TYR A 68 5.13 -1.41 19.07
C TYR A 68 4.20 -2.25 19.96
N LEU A 69 3.09 -2.72 19.40
CA LEU A 69 2.17 -3.59 20.13
C LEU A 69 2.76 -4.96 20.43
N MET A 70 3.76 -5.47 19.72
CA MET A 70 4.41 -6.74 20.06
C MET A 70 5.40 -6.59 21.21
N VAL A 71 6.12 -5.46 21.26
CA VAL A 71 7.22 -5.24 22.22
C VAL A 71 6.71 -4.67 23.54
N PHE A 72 5.76 -3.72 23.50
CA PHE A 72 5.40 -2.93 24.68
C PHE A 72 4.01 -3.24 25.26
N LYS A 73 3.17 -4.04 24.58
CA LYS A 73 1.77 -4.29 24.96
C LYS A 73 1.29 -5.71 24.63
#